data_AF-A0A968MZ48-F1
#
_entry.id   AF-A0A968MZ48-F1
#
_cell.length_a   1.000
_cell.length_b   1.000
_cell.length_c   1.000
_cell.angle_alpha   90.00
_cell.angle_beta   90.00
_cell.angle_gamma   90.00
#
_symmetry.space_group_name_H-M   'P 1'
#
loop_
_entity.id
_entity.type
_entity.pdbx_description
1 polymer ?
#
loop_
_entity_poly.entity_id
_entity_poly.type
_entity_poly.pdbx_seq_one_letter_code
_entity_poly.pdbx_strand_id
1 'polypeptide(L)'
;MKLLVNQKELNFKPGDKYEYSNTGYWLLGQIVNKVAKMDMSDFARQEIFEPLGMNSTQFHRDNSQIIKNQASGYNPNGSGGFELFIYTNTGNAQIGAKGIFHKH
;
A
#
# COMPACT_ATOMS: atom_id res chain seq x y z
N MET A 1 -13.26 7.17 3.70
CA MET A 1 -13.59 6.53 5.00
C MET A 1 -15.08 6.25 5.23
N LYS A 2 -16.04 7.00 4.66
CA LYS A 2 -17.49 6.74 4.92
C LYS A 2 -17.98 5.35 4.49
N LEU A 3 -17.40 4.75 3.44
CA LEU A 3 -17.84 3.43 2.94
C LEU A 3 -17.56 2.29 3.93
N LEU A 4 -16.39 2.29 4.59
CA LEU A 4 -15.98 1.22 5.51
C LEU A 4 -16.73 1.25 6.83
N VAL A 5 -16.99 2.45 7.36
CA VAL A 5 -17.72 2.64 8.62
C VAL A 5 -19.20 2.26 8.49
N ASN A 6 -19.75 2.31 7.27
CA ASN A 6 -21.13 1.98 6.99
C ASN A 6 -21.37 0.51 6.64
N GLN A 7 -20.32 -0.31 6.57
CA GLN A 7 -20.46 -1.75 6.34
C GLN A 7 -20.94 -2.41 7.64
N LYS A 8 -22.21 -2.86 7.64
CA LYS A 8 -22.88 -3.40 8.84
C LYS A 8 -22.88 -4.92 8.91
N GLU A 9 -22.55 -5.59 7.82
CA GLU A 9 -22.64 -7.05 7.68
C GLU A 9 -21.39 -7.62 7.00
N LEU A 10 -21.12 -8.90 7.30
CA LEU A 10 -20.05 -9.67 6.70
C LEU A 10 -20.59 -10.44 5.48
N ASN A 11 -19.78 -10.56 4.43
CA ASN A 11 -20.13 -11.35 3.24
C ASN A 11 -20.32 -12.85 3.56
N PHE A 12 -19.66 -13.34 4.61
CA PHE A 12 -19.71 -14.72 5.12
C PHE A 12 -19.16 -14.76 6.55
N LYS A 13 -19.39 -15.86 7.29
CA LYS A 13 -18.84 -16.00 8.64
C LYS A 13 -17.31 -16.11 8.59
N PRO A 14 -16.58 -15.56 9.58
CA PRO A 14 -15.13 -15.67 9.62
C PRO A 14 -14.66 -17.13 9.56
N GLY A 15 -13.76 -17.45 8.63
CA GLY A 15 -13.18 -18.79 8.46
C GLY A 15 -13.93 -19.71 7.50
N ASP A 16 -15.18 -19.41 7.12
CA ASP A 16 -15.96 -20.27 6.23
C ASP A 16 -15.50 -20.21 4.76
N LYS A 17 -14.95 -19.07 4.32
CA LYS A 17 -14.48 -18.82 2.95
C LYS A 17 -13.26 -17.93 2.93
N TYR A 18 -12.54 -17.95 1.80
CA TYR A 18 -11.47 -17.02 1.48
C TYR A 18 -11.93 -16.04 0.41
N GLU A 19 -11.73 -14.73 0.66
CA GLU A 19 -11.97 -13.66 -0.30
C GLU A 19 -10.83 -12.64 -0.19
N TYR A 20 -10.23 -12.28 -1.33
CA TYR A 20 -9.17 -11.28 -1.36
C TYR A 20 -9.74 -9.90 -1.05
N SER A 21 -9.15 -9.21 -0.06
CA SER A 21 -9.62 -7.89 0.36
C SER A 21 -8.47 -6.91 0.60
N ASN A 22 -8.24 -6.01 -0.35
CA ASN A 22 -7.32 -4.87 -0.16
C ASN A 22 -7.70 -4.06 1.09
N THR A 23 -8.99 -3.87 1.35
CA THR A 23 -9.49 -3.20 2.55
C THR A 23 -9.07 -3.92 3.83
N GLY A 24 -9.11 -5.25 3.85
CA GLY A 24 -8.65 -6.05 4.98
C GLY A 24 -7.17 -5.80 5.29
N TYR A 25 -6.33 -5.74 4.26
CA TYR A 25 -4.91 -5.42 4.41
C TYR A 25 -4.65 -3.98 4.83
N TRP A 26 -5.45 -3.01 4.34
CA TRP A 26 -5.37 -1.64 4.83
C TRP A 26 -5.72 -1.54 6.32
N LEU A 27 -6.79 -2.24 6.76
CA LEU A 27 -7.18 -2.30 8.17
C LEU A 27 -6.09 -2.95 9.03
N LEU A 28 -5.44 -4.01 8.53
CA LEU A 28 -4.29 -4.61 9.20
C LEU A 28 -3.16 -3.60 9.41
N GLY A 29 -2.85 -2.77 8.39
CA GLY A 29 -1.89 -1.67 8.53
C GLY A 29 -2.28 -0.68 9.63
N GLN A 30 -3.57 -0.35 9.78
CA GLN A 30 -4.05 0.51 10.87
C GLN A 30 -3.90 -0.15 12.26
N ILE A 31 -4.09 -1.48 12.34
CA ILE A 31 -3.85 -2.23 13.59
C ILE A 31 -2.39 -2.15 13.98
N VAL A 32 -1.47 -2.37 13.03
CA VAL A 32 -0.02 -2.26 13.28
C VAL A 32 0.33 -0.86 13.77
N ASN A 33 -0.15 0.19 13.09
CA ASN A 33 0.06 1.58 13.52
C ASN A 33 -0.36 1.80 14.98
N LYS A 34 -1.55 1.30 15.33
CA LYS A 34 -2.13 1.49 16.67
C LYS A 34 -1.38 0.72 17.75
N VAL A 35 -0.97 -0.52 17.47
CA VAL A 35 -0.29 -1.40 18.43
C VAL A 35 1.17 -0.99 18.60
N ALA A 36 1.88 -0.72 17.50
CA ALA A 36 3.28 -0.33 17.52
C ALA A 36 3.49 1.14 17.93
N LYS A 37 2.43 1.96 17.93
CA LYS A 37 2.48 3.40 18.22
C LYS A 37 3.46 4.17 17.34
N MET A 38 3.62 3.71 16.10
CA MET A 38 4.48 4.29 15.08
C MET A 38 3.80 4.16 13.72
N ASP A 39 4.25 4.93 12.74
CA ASP A 39 3.75 4.79 11.37
C ASP A 39 4.25 3.48 10.73
N MET A 40 3.40 2.82 9.95
CA MET A 40 3.67 1.52 9.32
C MET A 40 4.95 1.53 8.48
N SER A 41 5.27 2.66 7.86
CA SER A 41 6.52 2.77 7.08
C SER A 41 7.76 2.77 7.98
N ASP A 42 7.70 3.38 9.16
CA ASP A 42 8.79 3.31 10.14
C ASP A 42 8.88 1.92 10.75
N PHE A 43 7.72 1.32 11.10
CA PHE A 43 7.66 -0.05 11.60
C PHE A 43 8.29 -1.04 10.62
N ALA A 44 7.89 -1.01 9.36
CA ALA A 44 8.44 -1.91 8.35
C ALA A 44 9.93 -1.65 8.09
N ARG A 45 10.38 -0.39 8.16
CA ARG A 45 11.81 -0.09 8.06
C ARG A 45 12.59 -0.73 9.20
N GLN A 46 12.17 -0.52 10.45
CA GLN A 46 12.89 -0.96 11.65
C GLN A 46 12.81 -2.48 11.87
N GLU A 47 11.64 -3.07 11.68
CA GLU A 47 11.38 -4.47 12.07
C GLU A 47 11.56 -5.47 10.92
N ILE A 48 11.61 -4.99 9.66
CA ILE A 48 11.67 -5.86 8.47
C ILE A 48 12.83 -5.47 7.57
N PHE A 49 12.87 -4.24 7.06
CA PHE A 49 13.80 -3.88 6.00
C PHE A 49 15.25 -3.79 6.49
N GLU A 50 15.50 -3.14 7.62
CA GLU A 50 16.85 -3.03 8.20
C GLU A 50 17.42 -4.40 8.60
N PRO A 51 16.69 -5.27 9.35
CA PRO A 51 17.17 -6.60 9.70
C PRO A 51 17.48 -7.49 8.48
N LEU A 52 16.78 -7.28 7.37
CA LEU A 52 16.98 -8.03 6.12
C LEU A 52 17.94 -7.35 5.13
N GLY A 53 18.55 -6.21 5.50
CA GLY A 53 19.48 -5.47 4.63
C GLY A 53 18.83 -4.83 3.40
N MET A 54 17.52 -4.62 3.42
CA MET A 54 16.72 -4.08 2.32
C MET A 54 16.80 -2.54 2.26
N ASN A 55 18.01 -1.98 2.23
CA ASN A 55 18.29 -0.52 2.32
C ASN A 55 17.63 0.32 1.21
N SER A 56 17.26 -0.35 0.12
CA SER A 56 16.58 0.20 -1.04
C SER A 56 15.07 0.02 -1.01
N THR A 57 14.45 -0.36 0.11
CA THR A 57 13.00 -0.61 0.17
C THR A 57 12.31 0.37 1.11
N GLN A 58 11.18 0.97 0.67
CA GLN A 58 10.40 1.89 1.50
C GLN A 58 8.93 1.93 1.08
N PHE A 59 8.06 2.40 1.97
CA PHE A 59 6.71 2.80 1.60
C PHE A 59 6.69 4.24 1.04
N HIS A 60 5.88 4.48 0.01
CA HIS A 60 5.60 5.85 -0.46
C HIS A 60 4.72 6.59 0.55
N ARG A 61 5.30 7.60 1.21
CA ARG A 61 4.58 8.50 2.14
C ARG A 61 4.02 9.73 1.45
N ASP A 62 4.77 10.22 0.46
CA ASP A 62 4.46 11.43 -0.29
C ASP A 62 4.69 11.16 -1.78
N ASN A 63 3.64 11.28 -2.58
CA ASN A 63 3.69 11.06 -4.02
C ASN A 63 4.35 12.24 -4.77
N SER A 64 4.63 13.35 -4.10
CA SER A 64 5.42 14.45 -4.64
C SER A 64 6.93 14.24 -4.46
N GLN A 65 7.34 13.23 -3.68
CA GLN A 65 8.74 12.92 -3.48
C GLN A 65 9.36 12.44 -4.80
N ILE A 66 10.42 13.13 -5.23
CA ILE A 66 11.22 12.67 -6.37
C ILE A 66 12.09 11.50 -5.90
N ILE A 67 11.75 10.29 -6.35
CA ILE A 67 12.58 9.10 -6.14
C ILE A 67 13.47 8.90 -7.37
N LYS A 68 14.77 9.03 -7.16
CA LYS A 68 15.76 8.75 -8.21
C LYS A 68 15.61 7.30 -8.67
N ASN A 69 15.71 7.08 -9.99
CA ASN A 69 15.62 5.76 -10.62
C ASN A 69 14.28 5.03 -10.41
N GLN A 70 13.20 5.76 -10.09
CA GLN A 70 11.87 5.17 -10.05
C GLN A 70 11.41 4.83 -11.47
N ALA A 71 10.92 3.60 -11.66
CA ALA A 71 10.32 3.19 -12.93
C ALA A 71 8.95 3.89 -13.13
N SER A 72 8.72 4.37 -14.35
CA SER A 72 7.42 4.89 -14.78
C SER A 72 6.46 3.74 -15.09
N GLY A 73 5.23 3.84 -14.58
CA GLY A 73 4.15 2.92 -14.97
C GLY A 73 3.55 3.32 -16.32
N TYR A 74 2.98 2.36 -17.04
CA TYR A 74 2.27 2.59 -18.31
C TYR A 74 0.98 1.79 -18.37
N ASN A 75 -0.07 2.34 -18.99
CA ASN A 75 -1.33 1.65 -19.27
C ASN A 75 -1.46 1.38 -20.77
N PRO A 76 -2.12 0.27 -21.18
CA PRO A 76 -2.54 0.09 -22.57
C PRO A 76 -3.50 1.20 -22.98
N ASN A 77 -3.29 1.81 -24.14
CA ASN A 77 -4.12 2.90 -24.64
C ASN A 77 -5.30 2.43 -25.53
N GLY A 78 -5.53 1.12 -25.62
CA GLY A 78 -6.58 0.52 -26.44
C GLY A 78 -6.31 0.47 -27.95
N SER A 79 -5.26 1.13 -28.45
CA SER A 79 -4.84 1.10 -29.87
C SER A 79 -3.59 0.26 -30.13
N GLY A 80 -3.22 -0.60 -29.16
CA GLY A 80 -2.02 -1.44 -29.22
C GLY A 80 -0.74 -0.72 -28.75
N GLY A 81 -0.86 0.53 -28.29
CA GLY A 81 0.23 1.28 -27.68
C GLY A 81 0.10 1.43 -26.16
N PHE A 82 0.97 2.24 -25.59
CA PHE A 82 1.02 2.53 -24.15
C PHE A 82 1.00 4.04 -23.89
N GLU A 83 0.36 4.43 -22.79
CA GLU A 83 0.38 5.79 -22.27
C GLU A 83 0.95 5.82 -20.86
N LEU A 84 1.59 6.93 -20.49
CA LEU A 84 2.19 7.10 -19.16
C LEU A 84 1.11 6.99 -18.08
N PHE A 85 1.29 6.09 -17.13
CA PHE A 85 0.44 6.02 -15.96
C PHE A 85 0.86 7.10 -14.96
N ILE A 86 0.09 8.18 -14.94
CA ILE A 86 0.27 9.26 -13.98
C ILE A 86 -0.55 8.91 -12.74
N TYR A 87 0.14 8.58 -11.63
CA TYR A 87 -0.51 8.39 -10.34
C TYR A 87 -1.12 9.71 -9.86
N THR A 88 -2.43 9.88 -10.01
CA THR A 88 -3.17 10.97 -9.37
C THR A 88 -3.47 10.59 -7.92
N ASN A 89 -2.62 11.07 -7.02
CA ASN A 89 -2.83 11.18 -5.58
C ASN A 89 -3.37 9.92 -4.85
N THR A 90 -2.45 9.05 -4.42
CA THR A 90 -2.75 7.94 -3.52
C THR A 90 -1.89 8.03 -2.27
N GLY A 91 -2.21 8.94 -1.34
CA GLY A 91 -1.49 9.07 -0.07
C GLY A 91 -1.61 7.80 0.81
N ASN A 92 -1.52 7.97 2.14
CA ASN A 92 -1.57 6.89 3.15
C ASN A 92 -2.75 5.90 3.06
N ALA A 93 -3.74 6.15 2.18
CA ALA A 93 -4.89 5.28 1.92
C ALA A 93 -4.54 3.90 1.30
N GLN A 94 -3.30 3.67 0.84
CA GLN A 94 -2.89 2.38 0.29
C GLN A 94 -1.97 1.56 1.21
N ILE A 95 -1.42 2.15 2.27
CA ILE A 95 -0.45 1.48 3.14
C ILE A 95 -1.10 0.28 3.82
N GLY A 96 -0.42 -0.87 3.76
CA GLY A 96 -0.93 -2.18 4.19
C GLY A 96 -1.37 -3.06 3.02
N ALA A 97 -2.13 -2.52 2.07
CA ALA A 97 -2.58 -3.25 0.88
C ALA A 97 -1.57 -3.20 -0.28
N LYS A 98 -0.88 -2.06 -0.43
CA LYS A 98 0.15 -1.77 -1.44
C LYS A 98 1.13 -0.74 -0.88
N GLY A 99 2.03 -0.24 -1.73
CA GLY A 99 2.78 0.99 -1.46
C GLY A 99 4.26 0.80 -1.12
N ILE A 100 4.77 -0.44 -1.13
CA ILE A 100 6.20 -0.73 -1.02
C ILE A 100 6.85 -0.56 -2.40
N PHE A 101 7.99 0.12 -2.44
CA PHE A 101 8.78 0.33 -3.65
C PHE A 101 10.27 0.09 -3.38
N HIS A 102 10.98 -0.26 -4.44
CA HIS A 102 12.44 -0.33 -4.47
C HIS A 102 13.01 1.00 -5.02
N LYS A 103 14.01 1.57 -4.35
CA LYS A 103 14.80 2.73 -4.79
C LYS A 103 16.20 2.26 -5.18
N HIS A 104 16.69 2.61 -6.37
CA HIS A 104 18.07 2.34 -6.77
C HIS A 104 18.97 3.52 -6.42
#